data_AF-A0A7S2N1M8-F1
#
_entry.id   AF-A0A7S2N1M8-F1
#
_cell.length_a   1.000
_cell.length_b   1.000
_cell.length_c   1.000
_cell.angle_alpha   90.00
_cell.angle_beta   90.00
_cell.angle_gamma   90.00
#
_symmetry.space_group_name_H-M   'P 1'
#
loop_
_entity.id
_entity.type
_entity.pdbx_description
1 polymer ?
#
loop_
_entity_poly.entity_id
_entity_poly.type
_entity_poly.pdbx_seq_one_letter_code
_entity_poly.pdbx_strand_id
1 'polypeptide(L)'
;MSTEASSSSATGAAVSVTARTWVRDSHDLFDFESGQVHERTFRVEGSALCVRSGLSVEARGEEAGAQGGAAVPLVRVVEKDGRFWIDRVASSKRLWSVVRDAAPEGFRLREGDFVKLGRFKFRVRQLVGSGKNAEQPDLSLGGSKATCQVEDQGALEAKCCRICLMEGPGDDDPLIRPCSCKGFIEYVHLKCLRYWMKSRLNVAGGPGGSFFYRSLSCELCTQELPARVGIDGRTSLLMEVPETKAPYVVLETMVRDARRHSKGLHVVSLAEKPCVLGRGHEIEVRIADVSISRSHATISYEDGNFVLRDDKSKFGTLVALHRSQEIFACRPHTLQMGRTVLSLALAPAGAGAADAGDRSTAAPSPSSNARTASAGEEDASRATVQMPSLSEERLRDLRLLVLMRQGSSREATVLRTPSAPASTAPPQPSRVSRSGFWWPWAVGLPAEEQQQDGGEPLSPRVRRIVSF
;
A
#
# COMPACT_ATOMS: atom_id res chain seq x y z
N MET A 1 26.25 -63.97 33.56
CA MET A 1 26.61 -62.53 33.62
C MET A 1 25.99 -61.88 32.41
N SER A 2 24.80 -61.32 32.63
CA SER A 2 23.97 -60.68 31.62
C SER A 2 24.46 -59.26 31.43
N THR A 3 24.87 -58.88 30.23
CA THR A 3 25.10 -57.47 29.86
C THR A 3 23.86 -56.96 29.15
N GLU A 4 23.14 -56.10 29.87
CA GLU A 4 21.91 -55.45 29.46
C GLU A 4 22.15 -54.57 28.24
N ALA A 5 21.34 -54.79 27.20
CA ALA A 5 21.17 -53.86 26.11
C ALA A 5 20.44 -52.62 26.65
N SER A 6 21.13 -51.50 26.70
CA SER A 6 20.55 -50.19 27.01
C SER A 6 19.67 -49.74 25.83
N SER A 7 18.41 -50.17 25.82
CA SER A 7 17.38 -49.60 24.96
C SER A 7 17.02 -48.21 25.45
N SER A 8 17.68 -47.18 24.93
CA SER A 8 17.21 -45.80 25.08
C SER A 8 15.94 -45.63 24.24
N SER A 9 14.78 -45.82 24.86
CA SER A 9 13.49 -45.46 24.26
C SER A 9 13.43 -43.95 24.08
N ALA A 10 13.82 -43.45 22.91
CA ALA A 10 13.56 -42.07 22.53
C ALA A 10 12.04 -41.92 22.41
N THR A 11 11.41 -41.32 23.42
CA THR A 11 10.06 -40.76 23.30
C THR A 11 10.14 -39.62 22.28
N GLY A 12 10.02 -39.97 21.00
CA GLY A 12 10.18 -39.05 19.88
C GLY A 12 9.19 -37.90 20.00
N ALA A 13 9.71 -36.69 20.26
CA ALA A 13 8.92 -35.49 20.14
C ALA A 13 8.43 -35.39 18.69
N ALA A 14 7.16 -35.04 18.50
CA ALA A 14 6.57 -34.90 17.17
C ALA A 14 5.85 -33.56 17.08
N VAL A 15 5.77 -32.98 15.89
CA VAL A 15 4.96 -31.78 15.63
C VAL A 15 3.59 -32.21 15.13
N SER A 16 2.54 -31.75 15.80
CA SER A 16 1.18 -31.82 15.26
C SER A 16 0.98 -30.66 14.30
N VAL A 17 0.61 -30.97 13.06
CA VAL A 17 0.32 -29.98 12.02
C VAL A 17 -1.15 -30.09 11.64
N THR A 18 -1.92 -29.03 11.87
CA THR A 18 -3.30 -28.90 11.40
C THR A 18 -3.34 -27.93 10.22
N ALA A 19 -3.63 -28.46 9.04
CA ALA A 19 -3.70 -27.73 7.79
C ALA A 19 -5.15 -27.45 7.39
N ARG A 20 -5.46 -26.18 7.12
CA ARG A 20 -6.77 -25.70 6.67
C ARG A 20 -6.62 -25.03 5.31
N THR A 21 -7.20 -25.61 4.26
CA THR A 21 -7.18 -25.02 2.91
C THR A 21 -8.57 -24.53 2.54
N TRP A 22 -8.70 -23.23 2.27
CA TRP A 22 -9.96 -22.66 1.80
C TRP A 22 -10.24 -23.15 0.37
N VAL A 23 -11.49 -23.48 0.03
CA VAL A 23 -11.85 -24.14 -1.25
C VAL A 23 -11.82 -23.18 -2.45
N ARG A 24 -12.02 -21.87 -2.24
CA ARG A 24 -11.96 -20.88 -3.33
C ARG A 24 -10.55 -20.37 -3.55
N ASP A 25 -10.16 -20.20 -4.81
CA ASP A 25 -8.94 -19.47 -5.13
C ASP A 25 -9.24 -17.97 -5.12
N SER A 26 -8.46 -17.22 -4.36
CA SER A 26 -8.85 -15.89 -3.88
C SER A 26 -7.63 -14.98 -3.70
N HIS A 27 -6.75 -14.98 -4.70
CA HIS A 27 -5.58 -14.08 -4.72
C HIS A 27 -4.65 -14.29 -3.51
N ASP A 28 -4.36 -15.54 -3.15
CA ASP A 28 -3.51 -15.88 -2.01
C ASP A 28 -4.05 -15.36 -0.65
N LEU A 29 -5.36 -15.36 -0.47
CA LEU A 29 -6.04 -15.05 0.78
C LEU A 29 -6.69 -16.30 1.38
N PHE A 30 -6.88 -16.29 2.69
CA PHE A 30 -7.66 -17.28 3.42
C PHE A 30 -8.83 -16.56 4.07
N ASP A 31 -10.04 -17.07 3.91
CA ASP A 31 -11.24 -16.49 4.51
C ASP A 31 -11.50 -17.15 5.86
N PHE A 32 -11.18 -16.44 6.94
CA PHE A 32 -11.34 -16.92 8.31
C PHE A 32 -12.80 -16.92 8.79
N GLU A 33 -13.74 -16.40 7.99
CA GLU A 33 -15.18 -16.44 8.26
C GLU A 33 -15.87 -17.58 7.50
N SER A 34 -15.18 -18.23 6.54
CA SER A 34 -15.77 -19.27 5.70
C SER A 34 -15.77 -20.62 6.40
N GLY A 35 -16.92 -21.31 6.39
CA GLY A 35 -17.03 -22.72 6.79
C GLY A 35 -16.65 -23.72 5.68
N GLN A 36 -16.33 -23.25 4.47
CA GLN A 36 -15.98 -24.10 3.32
C GLN A 36 -14.46 -24.32 3.25
N VAL A 37 -13.94 -25.05 4.23
CA VAL A 37 -12.51 -25.31 4.41
C VAL A 37 -12.28 -26.81 4.46
N HIS A 38 -11.23 -27.28 3.80
CA HIS A 38 -10.73 -28.64 3.93
C HIS A 38 -9.68 -28.67 5.04
N GLU A 39 -9.91 -29.45 6.08
CA GLU A 39 -9.01 -29.58 7.22
C GLU A 39 -8.39 -30.97 7.28
N ARG A 40 -7.08 -31.01 7.47
CA ARG A 40 -6.32 -32.24 7.65
C ARG A 40 -5.28 -32.05 8.76
N THR A 41 -5.25 -32.98 9.70
CA THR A 41 -4.25 -33.01 10.77
C THR A 41 -3.34 -34.22 10.61
N PHE A 42 -2.04 -34.02 10.75
CA PHE A 42 -1.04 -35.07 10.67
C PHE A 42 0.14 -34.78 11.60
N ARG A 43 1.00 -35.78 11.83
CA ARG A 43 2.20 -35.66 12.67
C ARG A 43 3.47 -35.68 11.85
N VAL A 44 4.47 -34.99 12.38
CA VAL A 44 5.82 -34.90 11.81
C VAL A 44 6.81 -35.28 12.92
N GLU A 45 7.42 -36.46 12.80
CA GLU A 45 8.32 -37.02 13.83
C GLU A 45 9.80 -36.66 13.62
N GLY A 46 10.13 -36.05 12.48
CA GLY A 46 11.48 -35.59 12.13
C GLY A 46 11.44 -34.44 11.12
N SER A 47 12.51 -34.23 10.36
CA SER A 47 12.51 -33.21 9.29
C SER A 47 11.58 -33.60 8.14
N ALA A 48 10.68 -32.69 7.74
CA ALA A 48 9.72 -32.92 6.67
C ALA A 48 9.34 -31.63 5.92
N LEU A 49 8.98 -31.79 4.64
CA LEU A 49 8.41 -30.75 3.81
C LEU A 49 6.89 -30.91 3.75
N CYS A 50 6.16 -29.92 4.24
CA CYS A 50 4.71 -29.85 4.07
C CYS A 50 4.39 -29.37 2.65
N VAL A 51 3.65 -30.17 1.89
CA VAL A 51 3.24 -29.85 0.51
C VAL A 51 1.73 -29.89 0.37
N ARG A 52 1.19 -29.05 -0.51
CA ARG A 52 -0.24 -29.04 -0.85
C ARG A 52 -0.48 -29.58 -2.24
N SER A 53 -1.35 -30.57 -2.35
CA SER A 53 -1.84 -31.13 -3.61
C SER A 53 -3.34 -30.88 -3.71
N GLY A 54 -3.74 -29.88 -4.51
CA GLY A 54 -5.13 -29.42 -4.55
C GLY A 54 -5.55 -28.79 -3.22
N LEU A 55 -6.46 -29.45 -2.49
CA LEU A 55 -6.96 -29.03 -1.17
C LEU A 55 -6.22 -29.68 0.00
N SER A 56 -5.68 -30.89 -0.22
CA SER A 56 -5.06 -31.68 0.84
C SER A 56 -3.59 -31.29 1.05
N VAL A 57 -3.14 -31.40 2.30
CA VAL A 57 -1.78 -31.10 2.72
C VAL A 57 -1.20 -32.33 3.40
N GLU A 58 0.04 -32.66 3.06
CA GLU A 58 0.75 -33.81 3.58
C GLU A 58 2.22 -33.46 3.86
N ALA A 59 2.84 -34.19 4.78
CA ALA A 59 4.28 -34.15 5.00
C ALA A 59 4.99 -35.16 4.09
N ARG A 60 6.10 -34.75 3.48
CA ARG A 60 7.00 -35.61 2.71
C ARG A 60 8.41 -35.55 3.29
N GLY A 61 9.13 -36.66 3.27
CA GLY A 61 10.55 -36.71 3.64
C GLY A 61 11.40 -35.84 2.71
N GLU A 62 12.55 -35.35 3.20
CA GLU A 62 13.41 -34.42 2.44
C GLU A 62 14.00 -35.02 1.15
N GLU A 63 14.17 -36.35 1.10
CA GLU A 63 14.75 -37.07 -0.04
C GLU A 63 13.75 -37.29 -1.19
N ALA A 64 12.45 -37.10 -0.95
CA ALA A 64 11.45 -37.10 -1.99
C ALA A 64 11.55 -35.77 -2.76
N GLY A 65 12.50 -35.71 -3.70
CA GLY A 65 12.64 -34.60 -4.64
C GLY A 65 11.29 -34.22 -5.25
N ALA A 66 11.15 -32.95 -5.65
CA ALA A 66 9.94 -32.40 -6.26
C ALA A 66 9.66 -33.07 -7.63
N GLN A 67 9.14 -34.30 -7.60
CA GLN A 67 8.70 -35.04 -8.77
C GLN A 67 7.17 -34.90 -8.87
N GLY A 68 6.72 -34.37 -10.01
CA GLY A 68 5.30 -34.26 -10.37
C GLY A 68 4.69 -32.87 -10.16
N GLY A 69 4.48 -32.14 -11.25
CA GLY A 69 4.14 -30.72 -11.32
C GLY A 69 2.74 -30.27 -10.84
N ALA A 70 2.26 -30.71 -9.68
CA ALA A 70 1.02 -30.20 -9.07
C ALA A 70 1.13 -29.87 -7.57
N ALA A 71 2.17 -30.36 -6.89
CA ALA A 71 2.34 -30.14 -5.45
C ALA A 71 3.02 -28.79 -5.17
N VAL A 72 2.39 -27.96 -4.33
CA VAL A 72 2.92 -26.65 -3.92
C VAL A 72 3.62 -26.78 -2.57
N PRO A 73 4.94 -26.55 -2.47
CA PRO A 73 5.65 -26.62 -1.20
C PRO A 73 5.25 -25.47 -0.28
N LEU A 74 4.81 -25.78 0.94
CA LEU A 74 4.31 -24.81 1.92
C LEU A 74 5.40 -24.33 2.88
N VAL A 75 5.89 -25.25 3.71
CA VAL A 75 6.81 -24.96 4.82
C VAL A 75 7.66 -26.19 5.09
N ARG A 76 8.90 -25.98 5.54
CA ARG A 76 9.77 -27.04 6.02
C ARG A 76 9.72 -27.06 7.55
N VAL A 77 9.48 -28.24 8.12
CA VAL A 77 9.70 -28.50 9.54
C VAL A 77 11.06 -29.18 9.63
N VAL A 78 11.98 -28.60 10.40
CA VAL A 78 13.34 -29.12 10.58
C VAL A 78 13.47 -29.60 12.01
N GLU A 79 13.83 -30.86 12.18
CA GLU A 79 14.19 -31.44 13.47
C GLU A 79 15.71 -31.34 13.66
N LYS A 80 16.12 -30.88 14.84
CA LYS A 80 17.51 -30.82 15.26
C LYS A 80 17.61 -30.99 16.78
N ASP A 81 18.34 -32.01 17.23
CA ASP A 81 18.62 -32.28 18.63
C ASP A 81 17.34 -32.37 19.51
N GLY A 82 16.27 -32.97 18.97
CA GLY A 82 14.97 -33.12 19.62
C GLY A 82 14.08 -31.87 19.58
N ARG A 83 14.50 -30.82 18.86
CA ARG A 83 13.77 -29.55 18.71
C ARG A 83 13.30 -29.36 17.29
N PHE A 84 12.17 -28.67 17.13
CA PHE A 84 11.55 -28.47 15.82
C PHE A 84 11.50 -27.01 15.42
N TRP A 85 11.85 -26.74 14.17
CA TRP A 85 12.02 -25.40 13.61
C TRP A 85 11.22 -25.25 12.33
N ILE A 86 10.66 -24.06 12.09
CA ILE A 86 9.87 -23.71 10.92
C ILE A 86 10.76 -22.94 9.94
N ASP A 87 11.07 -23.58 8.82
CA ASP A 87 11.87 -22.99 7.75
C ASP A 87 11.05 -22.67 6.51
N ARG A 88 11.44 -21.57 5.86
CA ARG A 88 10.90 -21.19 4.56
C ARG A 88 11.48 -22.09 3.48
N VAL A 89 10.63 -22.42 2.51
CA VAL A 89 11.08 -23.10 1.28
C VAL A 89 11.50 -22.02 0.29
N ALA A 90 12.73 -22.06 -0.20
CA ALA A 90 13.28 -21.00 -1.07
C ALA A 90 12.47 -20.78 -2.35
N SER A 91 11.83 -21.83 -2.89
CA SER A 91 10.99 -21.77 -4.08
C SER A 91 9.53 -21.35 -3.81
N SER A 92 9.12 -21.21 -2.55
CA SER A 92 7.71 -20.94 -2.20
C SER A 92 7.39 -19.45 -2.06
N LYS A 93 6.10 -19.13 -2.12
CA LYS A 93 5.60 -17.78 -1.81
C LYS A 93 5.97 -17.43 -0.37
N ARG A 94 6.08 -16.14 -0.06
CA ARG A 94 6.35 -15.66 1.31
C ARG A 94 5.42 -16.33 2.33
N LEU A 95 6.02 -16.85 3.40
CA LEU A 95 5.35 -17.41 4.57
C LEU A 95 4.96 -16.29 5.54
N TRP A 96 3.69 -16.28 5.95
CA TRP A 96 3.09 -15.24 6.79
C TRP A 96 2.65 -15.82 8.13
N SER A 97 3.03 -15.20 9.25
CA SER A 97 2.43 -15.46 10.56
C SER A 97 1.06 -14.81 10.64
N VAL A 98 0.08 -15.53 11.17
CA VAL A 98 -1.29 -15.02 11.38
C VAL A 98 -1.37 -14.31 12.73
N VAL A 99 -1.67 -13.02 12.74
CA VAL A 99 -1.75 -12.20 13.97
C VAL A 99 -3.07 -12.44 14.71
N ARG A 100 -4.12 -12.84 13.99
CA ARG A 100 -5.47 -13.08 14.54
C ARG A 100 -5.48 -14.03 15.75
N ASP A 101 -4.61 -15.03 15.75
CA ASP A 101 -4.54 -16.05 16.81
C ASP A 101 -3.61 -15.65 17.97
N ALA A 102 -2.98 -14.48 17.91
CA ALA A 102 -2.07 -13.97 18.95
C ALA A 102 -2.77 -13.13 20.04
N ALA A 103 -4.10 -13.12 20.09
CA ALA A 103 -4.86 -12.39 21.10
C ALA A 103 -4.76 -13.09 22.49
N PRO A 104 -4.65 -12.34 23.61
CA PRO A 104 -4.76 -10.88 23.71
C PRO A 104 -3.45 -10.11 23.50
N GLU A 105 -2.30 -10.78 23.52
CA GLU A 105 -0.96 -10.15 23.51
C GLU A 105 -0.69 -9.31 22.26
N GLY A 106 -1.21 -9.73 21.11
CA GLY A 106 -0.91 -9.11 19.82
C GLY A 106 0.48 -9.46 19.30
N PHE A 107 0.85 -8.86 18.16
CA PHE A 107 2.16 -9.04 17.56
C PHE A 107 3.04 -7.82 17.78
N ARG A 108 4.19 -7.99 18.44
CA ARG A 108 5.17 -6.92 18.64
C ARG A 108 5.89 -6.60 17.33
N LEU A 109 5.61 -5.41 16.78
CA LEU A 109 6.21 -4.92 15.54
C LEU A 109 7.68 -4.52 15.74
N ARG A 110 8.45 -4.71 14.67
CA ARG A 110 9.84 -4.26 14.53
C ARG A 110 10.03 -3.54 13.21
N GLU A 111 11.02 -2.66 13.16
CA GLU A 111 11.43 -2.03 11.91
C GLU A 111 11.89 -3.08 10.89
N GLY A 112 11.44 -2.92 9.65
CA GLY A 112 11.66 -3.88 8.57
C GLY A 112 10.59 -4.95 8.42
N ASP A 113 9.67 -5.11 9.39
CA ASP A 113 8.58 -6.07 9.30
C ASP A 113 7.66 -5.76 8.11
N PHE A 114 7.17 -6.81 7.45
CA PHE A 114 6.16 -6.70 6.40
C PHE A 114 4.81 -7.14 6.92
N VAL A 115 3.86 -6.21 6.94
CA VAL A 115 2.47 -6.47 7.34
C VAL A 115 1.61 -6.61 6.09
N LYS A 116 0.71 -7.59 6.04
CA LYS A 116 -0.24 -7.81 4.95
C LYS A 116 -1.68 -7.77 5.50
N LEU A 117 -2.50 -6.91 4.90
CA LEU A 117 -3.94 -6.77 5.17
C LEU A 117 -4.69 -6.97 3.86
N GLY A 118 -5.41 -8.09 3.72
CA GLY A 118 -5.99 -8.47 2.43
C GLY A 118 -4.92 -8.50 1.33
N ARG A 119 -5.16 -7.78 0.23
CA ARG A 119 -4.21 -7.67 -0.90
C ARG A 119 -3.10 -6.63 -0.69
N PHE A 120 -3.18 -5.81 0.35
CA PHE A 120 -2.23 -4.74 0.61
C PHE A 120 -1.11 -5.19 1.52
N LYS A 121 0.05 -4.55 1.35
CA LYS A 121 1.25 -4.81 2.14
C LYS A 121 1.86 -3.49 2.56
N PHE A 122 2.29 -3.44 3.82
CA PHE A 122 3.11 -2.38 4.36
C PHE A 122 4.46 -2.93 4.76
N ARG A 123 5.48 -2.09 4.73
CA ARG A 123 6.72 -2.29 5.46
C ARG A 123 6.75 -1.31 6.63
N VAL A 124 7.03 -1.80 7.83
CA VAL A 124 7.31 -0.95 8.98
C VAL A 124 8.66 -0.31 8.74
N ARG A 125 8.68 0.99 8.47
CA ARG A 125 9.89 1.71 8.11
C ARG A 125 10.63 2.23 9.34
N GLN A 126 9.89 2.86 10.24
CA GLN A 126 10.44 3.51 11.42
C GLN A 126 9.45 3.39 12.58
N LEU A 127 9.97 3.18 13.79
CA LEU A 127 9.22 3.12 15.04
C LEU A 127 9.87 4.04 16.07
N VAL A 128 9.15 5.09 16.50
CA VAL A 128 9.68 6.09 17.44
C VAL A 128 8.84 6.09 18.70
N GLY A 129 9.40 5.66 19.83
CA GLY A 129 8.73 5.64 21.13
C GLY A 129 8.71 6.99 21.85
N SER A 130 7.95 7.09 22.95
CA SER A 130 7.65 8.34 23.68
C SER A 130 8.86 9.10 24.27
N GLY A 131 10.05 8.51 24.29
CA GLY A 131 11.29 9.14 24.80
C GLY A 131 12.23 9.68 23.73
N LYS A 132 11.87 9.56 22.45
CA LYS A 132 12.74 9.89 21.30
C LYS A 132 12.19 11.08 20.49
N ASN A 133 11.74 12.14 21.16
CA ASN A 133 11.07 13.29 20.54
C ASN A 133 11.85 14.02 19.43
N ALA A 134 13.14 13.74 19.23
CA ALA A 134 13.99 14.43 18.25
C ALA A 134 14.21 13.68 16.92
N GLU A 135 13.80 12.41 16.79
CA GLU A 135 13.93 11.71 15.51
C GLU A 135 12.80 12.17 14.57
N GLN A 136 13.15 12.89 13.49
CA GLN A 136 12.18 13.25 12.44
C GLN A 136 11.77 12.01 11.62
N PRO A 137 10.55 11.98 11.05
CA PRO A 137 10.13 10.91 10.16
C PRO A 137 11.06 10.79 8.95
N ASP A 138 11.54 9.58 8.68
CA ASP A 138 12.34 9.31 7.48
C ASP A 138 11.45 9.22 6.23
N LEU A 139 11.42 10.31 5.46
CA LEU A 139 10.61 10.44 4.24
C LEU A 139 11.28 9.88 2.97
N SER A 140 12.45 9.26 3.07
CA SER A 140 13.18 8.78 1.89
C SER A 140 12.55 7.53 1.26
N LEU A 141 11.72 7.70 0.24
CA LEU A 141 11.13 6.58 -0.51
C LEU A 141 12.18 5.88 -1.40
N GLY A 142 12.16 4.54 -1.43
CA GLY A 142 13.03 3.75 -2.32
C GLY A 142 14.52 3.71 -1.96
N GLY A 143 14.92 4.19 -0.78
CA GLY A 143 16.32 4.16 -0.32
C GLY A 143 17.23 5.20 -0.98
N SER A 144 16.68 6.06 -1.85
CA SER A 144 17.42 7.15 -2.45
C SER A 144 17.62 8.26 -1.42
N LYS A 145 18.85 8.42 -0.92
CA LYS A 145 19.29 9.62 -0.17
C LYS A 145 19.58 10.79 -1.12
N ALA A 146 18.80 10.92 -2.20
CA ALA A 146 18.99 11.98 -3.16
C ALA A 146 18.81 13.33 -2.45
N THR A 147 19.86 14.13 -2.51
CA THR A 147 19.92 15.48 -1.97
C THR A 147 20.31 16.37 -3.13
N CYS A 148 19.48 17.37 -3.47
CA CYS A 148 19.94 18.46 -4.32
C CYS A 148 20.79 19.43 -3.50
N GLN A 149 21.83 19.99 -4.10
CA GLN A 149 22.67 20.98 -3.46
C GLN A 149 22.27 22.38 -3.94
N VAL A 150 22.40 23.36 -3.05
CA VAL A 150 22.48 24.76 -3.44
C VAL A 150 23.83 24.95 -4.14
N GLU A 151 23.80 25.37 -5.40
CA GLU A 151 25.02 25.65 -6.19
C GLU A 151 25.59 27.04 -5.80
N ASP A 152 26.78 27.39 -6.29
CA ASP A 152 27.39 28.71 -6.04
C ASP A 152 26.47 29.82 -6.57
N GLN A 153 25.84 30.55 -5.65
CA GLN A 153 24.80 31.54 -5.98
C GLN A 153 25.34 32.69 -6.83
N GLY A 154 26.63 33.03 -6.70
CA GLY A 154 27.25 34.09 -7.51
C GLY A 154 27.31 33.76 -9.01
N ALA A 155 27.37 32.46 -9.36
CA ALA A 155 27.31 32.00 -10.75
C ALA A 155 25.88 31.96 -11.32
N LEU A 156 24.86 32.16 -10.48
CA LEU A 156 23.44 32.01 -10.82
C LEU A 156 22.69 33.33 -10.97
N GLU A 157 23.35 34.48 -10.81
CA GLU A 157 22.74 35.82 -10.94
C GLU A 157 21.97 36.01 -12.27
N ALA A 158 22.50 35.49 -13.38
CA ALA A 158 21.86 35.57 -14.69
C ALA A 158 20.89 34.41 -14.99
N LYS A 159 20.61 33.53 -14.02
CA LYS A 159 19.70 32.39 -14.18
C LYS A 159 18.32 32.74 -13.67
N CYS A 160 17.28 32.27 -14.38
CA CYS A 160 15.90 32.53 -13.98
C CYS A 160 15.31 31.33 -13.23
N CYS A 161 14.47 31.60 -12.25
CA CYS A 161 13.61 30.59 -11.66
C CYS A 161 12.49 30.19 -12.64
N ARG A 162 12.33 28.89 -12.90
CA ARG A 162 11.31 28.38 -13.84
C ARG A 162 9.85 28.65 -13.41
N ILE A 163 9.61 29.01 -12.15
CA ILE A 163 8.26 29.20 -11.60
C ILE A 163 7.88 30.69 -11.59
N CYS A 164 8.68 31.54 -10.97
CA CYS A 164 8.38 32.97 -10.86
C CYS A 164 8.99 33.82 -11.98
N LEU A 165 9.88 33.25 -12.80
CA LEU A 165 10.59 33.90 -13.90
C LEU A 165 11.53 35.04 -13.48
N MET A 166 11.79 35.20 -12.17
CA MET A 166 12.75 36.17 -11.66
C MET A 166 14.19 35.68 -11.88
N GLU A 167 15.08 36.60 -12.21
CA GLU A 167 16.53 36.39 -12.34
C GLU A 167 17.20 36.38 -10.97
N GLY A 168 18.24 35.55 -10.86
CA GLY A 168 19.10 35.46 -9.70
C GLY A 168 18.50 34.72 -8.50
N PRO A 169 19.32 34.45 -7.49
CA PRO A 169 18.87 33.98 -6.19
C PRO A 169 18.05 35.06 -5.47
N GLY A 170 17.06 34.65 -4.67
CA GLY A 170 16.32 35.57 -3.80
C GLY A 170 16.96 35.69 -2.42
N ASP A 171 16.58 36.72 -1.66
CA ASP A 171 16.98 36.87 -0.26
C ASP A 171 16.50 35.66 0.57
N ASP A 172 17.47 34.93 1.14
CA ASP A 172 17.25 33.66 1.84
C ASP A 172 16.42 32.64 1.01
N ASP A 173 16.51 32.70 -0.31
CA ASP A 173 15.79 31.82 -1.24
C ASP A 173 16.67 31.41 -2.41
N PRO A 174 17.59 30.45 -2.19
CA PRO A 174 18.58 30.09 -3.19
C PRO A 174 17.92 29.44 -4.42
N LEU A 175 18.57 29.61 -5.57
CA LEU A 175 18.29 28.81 -6.75
C LEU A 175 18.88 27.40 -6.58
N ILE A 176 18.05 26.40 -6.85
CA ILE A 176 18.42 24.99 -6.78
C ILE A 176 18.13 24.28 -8.10
N ARG A 177 18.85 23.19 -8.35
CA ARG A 177 18.61 22.25 -9.44
C ARG A 177 18.04 20.93 -8.91
N PRO A 178 16.70 20.78 -8.81
CA PRO A 178 16.08 19.65 -8.12
C PRO A 178 15.97 18.37 -8.98
N CYS A 179 16.21 18.46 -10.29
CA CYS A 179 16.07 17.35 -11.23
C CYS A 179 16.99 17.53 -12.44
N SER A 180 16.91 16.62 -13.43
CA SER A 180 17.73 16.62 -14.64
C SER A 180 17.22 17.52 -15.77
N CYS A 181 16.29 18.44 -15.49
CA CYS A 181 15.90 19.48 -16.44
C CYS A 181 17.11 20.33 -16.84
N LYS A 182 17.12 20.85 -18.07
CA LYS A 182 18.23 21.62 -18.64
C LYS A 182 17.74 22.94 -19.24
N GLY A 183 18.63 23.92 -19.35
CA GLY A 183 18.33 25.21 -19.99
C GLY A 183 17.46 26.10 -19.11
N PHE A 184 16.47 26.79 -19.69
CA PHE A 184 15.65 27.78 -18.97
C PHE A 184 14.79 27.22 -17.83
N ILE A 185 14.60 25.90 -17.77
CA ILE A 185 13.79 25.21 -16.75
C ILE A 185 14.63 24.44 -15.72
N GLU A 186 15.95 24.63 -15.75
CA GLU A 186 16.91 23.91 -14.92
C GLU A 186 16.88 24.36 -13.45
N TYR A 187 16.71 25.67 -13.21
CA TYR A 187 16.77 26.27 -11.89
C TYR A 187 15.40 26.69 -11.37
N VAL A 188 15.23 26.60 -10.05
CA VAL A 188 14.03 27.04 -9.35
C VAL A 188 14.41 27.55 -7.97
N HIS A 189 13.73 28.60 -7.50
CA HIS A 189 13.85 29.03 -6.10
C HIS A 189 13.32 27.96 -5.15
N LEU A 190 13.97 27.78 -4.02
CA LEU A 190 13.57 26.79 -3.02
C LEU A 190 12.14 27.05 -2.49
N LYS A 191 11.78 28.29 -2.16
CA LYS A 191 10.43 28.64 -1.68
C LYS A 191 9.38 28.45 -2.78
N CYS A 192 9.68 28.81 -4.03
CA CYS A 192 8.78 28.55 -5.16
C CYS A 192 8.51 27.05 -5.34
N LEU A 193 9.55 26.21 -5.27
CA LEU A 193 9.38 24.77 -5.37
C LEU A 193 8.58 24.22 -4.19
N ARG A 194 8.89 24.63 -2.96
CA ARG A 194 8.13 24.24 -1.76
C ARG A 194 6.65 24.57 -1.86
N TYR A 195 6.33 25.78 -2.32
CA TYR A 195 4.94 26.21 -2.54
C TYR A 195 4.22 25.33 -3.56
N TRP A 196 4.86 25.07 -4.70
CA TRP A 196 4.33 24.15 -5.71
C TRP A 196 4.11 22.74 -5.12
N MET A 197 5.09 22.19 -4.42
CA MET A 197 4.99 20.85 -3.83
C MET A 197 3.85 20.76 -2.80
N LYS A 198 3.68 21.79 -1.95
CA LYS A 198 2.59 21.88 -0.97
C LYS A 198 1.22 21.82 -1.65
N SER A 199 1.05 22.52 -2.78
CA SER A 199 -0.19 22.48 -3.57
C SER A 199 -0.51 21.10 -4.15
N ARG A 200 0.50 20.24 -4.36
CA ARG A 200 0.36 18.92 -4.98
C ARG A 200 0.17 17.77 -3.99
N LEU A 201 0.76 17.86 -2.81
CA LEU A 201 0.69 16.78 -1.83
C LEU A 201 -0.48 16.89 -0.86
N ASN A 202 -1.03 18.09 -0.64
CA ASN A 202 -2.11 18.32 0.32
C ASN A 202 -1.83 17.61 1.68
N VAL A 203 -0.61 17.78 2.19
CA VAL A 203 -0.18 17.20 3.48
C VAL A 203 -0.86 17.98 4.60
N ALA A 204 -2.13 17.65 4.86
CA ALA A 204 -2.84 18.16 6.01
C ALA A 204 -2.39 17.37 7.25
N GLY A 205 -2.11 18.09 8.33
CA GLY A 205 -1.84 17.46 9.63
C GLY A 205 -3.12 16.86 10.19
N GLY A 206 -3.12 15.56 10.41
CA GLY A 206 -4.09 14.86 11.25
C GLY A 206 -3.72 14.92 12.73
N PRO A 207 -4.49 14.24 13.59
CA PRO A 207 -4.23 14.16 15.03
C PRO A 207 -2.78 13.75 15.34
N GLY A 208 -2.18 14.39 16.36
CA GLY A 208 -0.78 14.18 16.74
C GLY A 208 0.27 14.48 15.66
N GLY A 209 -0.10 15.16 14.56
CA GLY A 209 0.81 15.42 13.43
C GLY A 209 0.96 14.24 12.48
N SER A 210 -0.08 13.40 12.38
CA SER A 210 -0.15 12.30 11.42
C SER A 210 -0.38 12.81 10.00
N PHE A 211 0.23 12.20 8.98
CA PHE A 211 0.02 12.58 7.59
C PHE A 211 0.37 11.45 6.60
N PHE A 212 -0.07 11.60 5.35
CA PHE A 212 0.37 10.76 4.24
C PHE A 212 1.35 11.52 3.36
N TYR A 213 2.51 10.93 3.09
CA TYR A 213 3.54 11.48 2.23
C TYR A 213 3.71 10.61 0.98
N ARG A 214 3.95 11.25 -0.16
CA ARG A 214 4.34 10.58 -1.40
C ARG A 214 5.44 11.40 -2.08
N SER A 215 6.37 10.72 -2.74
CA SER A 215 7.34 11.41 -3.60
C SER A 215 6.60 12.14 -4.72
N LEU A 216 7.08 13.32 -5.07
CA LEU A 216 6.69 14.02 -6.27
C LEU A 216 7.71 13.75 -7.37
N SER A 217 7.23 13.59 -8.59
CA SER A 217 8.05 13.64 -9.78
C SER A 217 7.99 15.03 -10.40
N CYS A 218 9.08 15.46 -11.02
CA CYS A 218 9.08 16.65 -11.85
C CYS A 218 8.04 16.50 -12.96
N GLU A 219 7.20 17.50 -13.13
CA GLU A 219 6.13 17.53 -14.13
C GLU A 219 6.64 17.67 -15.58
N LEU A 220 7.93 18.00 -15.76
CA LEU A 220 8.56 18.18 -17.07
C LEU A 220 9.39 16.95 -17.46
N CYS A 221 10.36 16.57 -16.62
CA CYS A 221 11.26 15.46 -16.92
C CYS A 221 10.87 14.12 -16.29
N THR A 222 9.81 14.08 -15.47
CA THR A 222 9.30 12.87 -14.76
C THR A 222 10.24 12.26 -13.71
N GLN A 223 11.46 12.78 -13.55
CA GLN A 223 12.38 12.35 -12.51
C GLN A 223 11.78 12.60 -11.11
N GLU A 224 11.90 11.62 -10.20
CA GLU A 224 11.56 11.82 -8.78
C GLU A 224 12.39 12.94 -8.17
N LEU A 225 11.72 13.87 -7.49
CA LEU A 225 12.36 14.95 -6.77
C LEU A 225 13.06 14.42 -5.52
N PRO A 226 14.20 15.01 -5.12
CA PRO A 226 14.92 14.59 -3.94
C PRO A 226 14.10 14.86 -2.67
N ALA A 227 14.27 13.99 -1.67
CA ALA A 227 13.61 14.18 -0.37
C ALA A 227 14.27 15.30 0.45
N ARG A 228 15.54 15.60 0.16
CA ARG A 228 16.39 16.51 0.94
C ARG A 228 17.07 17.56 0.06
N VAL A 229 17.41 18.69 0.67
CA VAL A 229 18.19 19.77 0.07
C VAL A 229 19.35 20.15 1.00
N GLY A 230 20.54 20.30 0.45
CA GLY A 230 21.73 20.79 1.14
C GLY A 230 21.86 22.30 0.98
N ILE A 231 21.85 23.04 2.09
CA ILE A 231 21.98 24.50 2.18
C ILE A 231 23.11 24.80 3.17
N ASP A 232 24.15 25.49 2.75
CA ASP A 232 25.29 25.91 3.62
C ASP A 232 25.88 24.76 4.45
N GLY A 233 26.06 23.58 3.83
CA GLY A 233 26.57 22.37 4.49
C GLY A 233 25.57 21.68 5.42
N ARG A 234 24.36 22.21 5.60
CA ARG A 234 23.26 21.58 6.36
C ARG A 234 22.26 20.93 5.42
N THR A 235 21.88 19.69 5.73
CA THR A 235 20.85 18.98 4.95
C THR A 235 19.49 19.11 5.65
N SER A 236 18.48 19.59 4.92
CA SER A 236 17.10 19.71 5.40
C SER A 236 16.13 18.97 4.48
N LEU A 237 14.87 18.80 4.88
CA LEU A 237 13.84 18.27 4.01
C LEU A 237 13.52 19.27 2.89
N LEU A 238 13.39 18.77 1.66
CA LEU A 238 13.01 19.61 0.53
C LEU A 238 11.59 20.16 0.74
N MET A 239 10.69 19.30 1.21
CA MET A 239 9.33 19.65 1.62
C MET A 239 9.22 19.78 3.14
N GLU A 240 8.55 20.83 3.58
CA GLU A 240 8.12 20.99 4.97
C GLU A 240 6.94 20.05 5.27
N VAL A 241 7.03 19.32 6.38
CA VAL A 241 5.99 18.39 6.85
C VAL A 241 5.55 18.74 8.27
N PRO A 242 4.33 18.35 8.69
CA PRO A 242 3.88 18.52 10.06
C PRO A 242 4.84 17.87 11.06
N GLU A 243 5.02 18.50 12.22
CA GLU A 243 5.73 17.90 13.34
C GLU A 243 4.90 16.75 13.93
N THR A 244 5.48 15.55 13.95
CA THR A 244 4.79 14.34 14.44
C THR A 244 5.17 14.05 15.89
N LYS A 245 4.17 14.00 16.77
CA LYS A 245 4.38 13.69 18.19
C LYS A 245 4.67 12.21 18.39
N ALA A 246 5.69 11.88 19.19
CA ALA A 246 5.94 10.50 19.61
C ALA A 246 4.92 10.04 20.68
N PRO A 247 4.63 8.73 20.79
CA PRO A 247 5.13 7.65 19.94
C PRO A 247 4.49 7.69 18.54
N TYR A 248 5.23 7.34 17.49
CA TYR A 248 4.70 7.29 16.12
C TYR A 248 5.29 6.14 15.29
N VAL A 249 4.58 5.76 14.24
CA VAL A 249 4.98 4.73 13.28
C VAL A 249 5.01 5.29 11.86
N VAL A 250 6.01 4.89 11.08
CA VAL A 250 6.07 5.16 9.63
C VAL A 250 5.85 3.86 8.88
N LEU A 251 4.77 3.78 8.10
CA LEU A 251 4.42 2.62 7.28
C LEU A 251 4.61 2.94 5.79
N GLU A 252 5.47 2.19 5.12
CA GLU A 252 5.69 2.29 3.69
C GLU A 252 4.73 1.38 2.92
N THR A 253 3.93 1.96 2.03
CA THR A 253 2.99 1.21 1.19
C THR A 253 3.74 0.46 0.10
N MET A 254 3.65 -0.88 0.12
CA MET A 254 4.32 -1.74 -0.84
C MET A 254 3.42 -1.97 -2.04
N VAL A 255 3.65 -1.20 -3.10
CA VAL A 255 2.89 -1.29 -4.35
C VAL A 255 3.45 -2.42 -5.22
N ARG A 256 2.60 -3.40 -5.58
CA ARG A 256 2.91 -4.39 -6.62
C ARG A 256 2.60 -3.88 -8.03
N ASP A 257 1.68 -2.93 -8.14
CA ASP A 257 1.11 -2.50 -9.40
C ASP A 257 1.01 -0.96 -9.45
N ALA A 258 1.91 -0.32 -10.19
CA ALA A 258 2.11 1.13 -10.19
C ALA A 258 0.86 1.93 -10.62
N ARG A 259 -0.13 1.26 -11.22
CA ARG A 259 -1.34 1.89 -11.78
C ARG A 259 -2.48 2.13 -10.78
N ARG A 260 -2.47 1.49 -9.60
CA ARG A 260 -3.64 1.52 -8.66
C ARG A 260 -3.37 2.13 -7.30
N HIS A 261 -2.12 2.11 -6.82
CA HIS A 261 -1.75 2.68 -5.52
C HIS A 261 -0.47 3.48 -5.67
N SER A 262 -0.49 4.75 -5.27
CA SER A 262 0.71 5.57 -5.21
C SER A 262 1.63 5.04 -4.12
N LYS A 263 2.91 4.81 -4.43
CA LYS A 263 3.95 4.63 -3.40
C LYS A 263 3.89 5.80 -2.43
N GLY A 264 3.92 5.52 -1.14
CA GLY A 264 3.81 6.55 -0.11
C GLY A 264 4.06 6.01 1.28
N LEU A 265 4.16 6.95 2.23
CA LEU A 265 4.42 6.72 3.63
C LEU A 265 3.24 7.23 4.44
N HIS A 266 2.69 6.38 5.29
CA HIS A 266 1.79 6.80 6.35
C HIS A 266 2.64 7.10 7.58
N VAL A 267 2.68 8.36 7.99
CA VAL A 267 3.31 8.79 9.25
C VAL A 267 2.17 8.99 10.25
N VAL A 268 2.12 8.15 11.29
CA VAL A 268 0.98 8.12 12.22
C VAL A 268 1.46 8.24 13.64
N SER A 269 1.07 9.32 14.30
CA SER A 269 1.25 9.50 15.74
C SER A 269 0.25 8.65 16.51
N LEU A 270 0.75 7.97 17.52
CA LEU A 270 0.02 7.17 18.50
C LEU A 270 -0.07 7.87 19.86
N ALA A 271 0.31 9.14 19.94
CA ALA A 271 0.34 9.91 21.20
C ALA A 271 -1.05 10.17 21.77
N GLU A 272 -2.04 10.35 20.91
CA GLU A 272 -3.41 10.69 21.31
C GLU A 272 -4.35 9.47 21.24
N LYS A 273 -4.15 8.57 20.25
CA LYS A 273 -4.97 7.37 20.06
C LYS A 273 -4.21 6.28 19.27
N PRO A 274 -4.63 5.00 19.38
CA PRO A 274 -4.15 3.94 18.50
C PRO A 274 -4.43 4.22 17.03
N CYS A 275 -3.62 3.63 16.15
CA CYS A 275 -3.80 3.69 14.70
C CYS A 275 -4.64 2.52 14.21
N VAL A 276 -5.87 2.80 13.75
CA VAL A 276 -6.73 1.82 13.10
C VAL A 276 -6.47 1.79 11.59
N LEU A 277 -6.23 0.59 11.09
CA LEU A 277 -6.01 0.25 9.70
C LEU A 277 -7.26 -0.45 9.16
N GLY A 278 -7.74 -0.04 8.00
CA GLY A 278 -8.95 -0.63 7.41
C GLY A 278 -9.42 0.07 6.16
N ARG A 279 -10.64 -0.24 5.72
CA ARG A 279 -11.31 0.45 4.59
C ARG A 279 -12.39 1.44 5.01
N GLY A 280 -12.62 1.60 6.32
CA GLY A 280 -13.58 2.56 6.88
C GLY A 280 -13.31 3.98 6.39
N HIS A 281 -14.33 4.85 6.46
CA HIS A 281 -14.19 6.25 6.03
C HIS A 281 -13.49 7.12 7.08
N GLU A 282 -13.64 6.78 8.36
CA GLU A 282 -13.17 7.55 9.52
C GLU A 282 -12.14 6.75 10.33
N ILE A 283 -10.99 6.46 9.71
CA ILE A 283 -9.87 5.72 10.33
C ILE A 283 -8.53 6.36 9.96
N GLU A 284 -7.50 6.13 10.77
CA GLU A 284 -6.20 6.79 10.65
C GLU A 284 -5.48 6.40 9.36
N VAL A 285 -5.53 5.13 9.00
CA VAL A 285 -4.95 4.62 7.75
C VAL A 285 -6.01 3.92 6.93
N ARG A 286 -6.60 4.68 6.00
CA ARG A 286 -7.63 4.21 5.09
C ARG A 286 -7.05 3.55 3.84
N ILE A 287 -7.51 2.34 3.59
CA ILE A 287 -7.14 1.51 2.45
C ILE A 287 -8.42 1.08 1.74
N ALA A 288 -8.77 1.77 0.65
CA ALA A 288 -10.02 1.59 -0.07
C ALA A 288 -10.04 0.32 -0.94
N ASP A 289 -9.95 -0.85 -0.32
CA ASP A 289 -9.97 -2.15 -0.98
C ASP A 289 -10.99 -3.11 -0.36
N VAL A 290 -11.71 -3.83 -1.22
CA VAL A 290 -12.77 -4.78 -0.80
C VAL A 290 -12.24 -5.98 -0.02
N SER A 291 -10.95 -6.32 -0.14
CA SER A 291 -10.31 -7.38 0.64
C SER A 291 -9.90 -6.95 2.05
N ILE A 292 -10.21 -5.71 2.45
CA ILE A 292 -9.87 -5.17 3.76
C ILE A 292 -11.15 -4.90 4.54
N SER A 293 -11.12 -5.14 5.86
CA SER A 293 -12.27 -4.93 6.75
C SER A 293 -12.41 -3.44 7.08
N ARG A 294 -13.61 -3.00 7.52
CA ARG A 294 -13.82 -1.58 7.85
C ARG A 294 -12.88 -1.11 8.98
N SER A 295 -12.85 -1.88 10.07
CA SER A 295 -11.73 -1.96 11.03
C SER A 295 -11.07 -3.31 10.78
N HIS A 296 -9.79 -3.34 10.45
CA HIS A 296 -9.10 -4.57 10.08
C HIS A 296 -8.00 -4.91 11.07
N ALA A 297 -7.19 -3.92 11.45
CA ALA A 297 -6.14 -4.09 12.44
C ALA A 297 -5.92 -2.79 13.21
N THR A 298 -5.39 -2.91 14.41
CA THR A 298 -5.04 -1.77 15.25
C THR A 298 -3.56 -1.86 15.63
N ILE A 299 -2.83 -0.75 15.49
CA ILE A 299 -1.49 -0.57 16.05
C ILE A 299 -1.58 0.34 17.27
N SER A 300 -1.14 -0.13 18.42
CA SER A 300 -1.03 0.64 19.66
C SER A 300 0.40 0.65 20.17
N TYR A 301 0.69 1.58 21.09
CA TYR A 301 1.96 1.64 21.81
C TYR A 301 1.71 1.36 23.29
N GLU A 302 2.20 0.23 23.78
CA GLU A 302 1.94 -0.31 25.12
C GLU A 302 3.25 -0.84 25.70
N ASP A 303 3.54 -0.50 26.97
CA ASP A 303 4.74 -0.95 27.70
C ASP A 303 6.07 -0.78 26.91
N GLY A 304 6.19 0.33 26.19
CA GLY A 304 7.38 0.61 25.38
C GLY A 304 7.43 -0.10 24.02
N ASN A 305 6.35 -0.79 23.62
CA ASN A 305 6.31 -1.63 22.44
C ASN A 305 5.18 -1.24 21.50
N PHE A 306 5.45 -1.32 20.19
CA PHE A 306 4.42 -1.22 19.16
C PHE A 306 3.76 -2.59 18.97
N VAL A 307 2.46 -2.66 19.21
CA VAL A 307 1.69 -3.91 19.17
C VAL A 307 0.65 -3.84 18.06
N LEU A 308 0.70 -4.78 17.13
CA LEU A 308 -0.29 -4.98 16.07
C LEU A 308 -1.31 -6.02 16.50
N ARG A 309 -2.60 -5.69 16.42
CA ARG A 309 -3.72 -6.60 16.69
C ARG A 309 -4.64 -6.69 15.49
N ASP A 310 -5.19 -7.88 15.26
CA ASP A 310 -6.24 -8.11 14.26
C ASP A 310 -7.62 -7.84 14.88
N ASP A 311 -8.46 -7.06 14.20
CA ASP A 311 -9.80 -6.74 14.68
C ASP A 311 -10.84 -7.76 14.17
N LYS A 312 -10.52 -9.06 14.30
CA LYS A 312 -11.31 -10.18 13.76
C LYS A 312 -11.60 -10.00 12.26
N SER A 313 -10.57 -9.65 11.51
CA SER A 313 -10.73 -9.34 10.10
C SER A 313 -11.03 -10.59 9.27
N LYS A 314 -11.79 -10.41 8.18
CA LYS A 314 -12.23 -11.51 7.31
C LYS A 314 -11.07 -12.34 6.75
N PHE A 315 -10.03 -11.66 6.28
CA PHE A 315 -8.88 -12.28 5.62
C PHE A 315 -7.62 -12.33 6.49
N GLY A 316 -7.73 -11.94 7.75
CA GLY A 316 -6.64 -11.92 8.72
C GLY A 316 -5.61 -10.81 8.48
N THR A 317 -5.00 -10.40 9.58
CA THR A 317 -3.78 -9.59 9.62
C THR A 317 -2.56 -10.50 9.68
N LEU A 318 -1.59 -10.25 8.80
CA LEU A 318 -0.49 -11.16 8.55
C LEU A 318 0.86 -10.45 8.68
N VAL A 319 1.87 -11.08 9.28
CA VAL A 319 3.25 -10.56 9.33
C VAL A 319 4.22 -11.53 8.68
N ALA A 320 5.10 -11.05 7.80
CA ALA A 320 6.04 -11.94 7.09
C ALA A 320 7.07 -12.54 8.05
N LEU A 321 7.25 -13.85 7.99
CA LEU A 321 8.23 -14.56 8.83
C LEU A 321 9.69 -14.43 8.34
N HIS A 322 10.50 -13.50 8.85
CA HIS A 322 11.83 -13.26 8.26
C HIS A 322 12.91 -14.30 8.57
N ARG A 323 12.75 -15.13 9.61
CA ARG A 323 13.75 -16.10 10.08
C ARG A 323 13.06 -17.39 10.49
N SER A 324 13.87 -18.45 10.63
CA SER A 324 13.41 -19.69 11.25
C SER A 324 12.79 -19.43 12.63
N GLN A 325 11.77 -20.21 12.99
CA GLN A 325 11.10 -20.13 14.29
C GLN A 325 11.06 -21.49 14.94
N GLU A 326 11.51 -21.59 16.20
CA GLU A 326 11.37 -22.79 17.00
C GLU A 326 9.89 -23.01 17.37
N ILE A 327 9.45 -24.26 17.33
CA ILE A 327 8.08 -24.68 17.65
C ILE A 327 8.03 -25.09 19.12
N PHE A 328 7.10 -24.51 19.87
CA PHE A 328 6.88 -24.82 21.28
C PHE A 328 5.57 -25.57 21.50
N ALA A 329 5.45 -26.28 22.63
CA ALA A 329 4.24 -27.02 22.99
C ALA A 329 3.08 -26.10 23.41
N CYS A 330 3.39 -24.99 24.10
CA CYS A 330 2.38 -24.15 24.75
C CYS A 330 1.76 -23.10 23.84
N ARG A 331 2.32 -22.87 22.64
CA ARG A 331 1.85 -21.82 21.72
C ARG A 331 1.91 -22.32 20.28
N PRO A 332 0.78 -22.67 19.66
CA PRO A 332 0.77 -23.05 18.26
C PRO A 332 1.23 -21.89 17.38
N HIS A 333 2.08 -22.17 16.40
CA HIS A 333 2.42 -21.23 15.34
C HIS A 333 1.40 -21.34 14.21
N THR A 334 0.54 -20.33 14.06
CA THR A 334 -0.35 -20.22 12.92
C THR A 334 0.33 -19.47 11.77
N LEU A 335 0.48 -20.15 10.64
CA LEU A 335 1.11 -19.64 9.43
C LEU A 335 0.16 -19.72 8.25
N GLN A 336 0.17 -18.72 7.38
CA GLN A 336 -0.56 -18.71 6.13
C GLN A 336 0.41 -18.72 4.95
N MET A 337 0.13 -19.60 3.99
CA MET A 337 0.74 -19.56 2.67
C MET A 337 -0.34 -19.68 1.58
N GLY A 338 -0.57 -18.59 0.87
CA GLY A 338 -1.67 -18.47 -0.07
C GLY A 338 -3.02 -18.63 0.63
N ARG A 339 -3.78 -19.63 0.19
CA ARG A 339 -5.10 -20.03 0.68
C ARG A 339 -5.09 -21.20 1.66
N THR A 340 -3.93 -21.50 2.23
CA THR A 340 -3.75 -22.56 3.24
C THR A 340 -3.17 -21.95 4.50
N VAL A 341 -3.78 -22.29 5.64
CA VAL A 341 -3.32 -21.96 6.98
C VAL A 341 -2.84 -23.24 7.65
N LEU A 342 -1.66 -23.21 8.24
CA LEU A 342 -1.05 -24.29 9.00
C LEU A 342 -0.95 -23.86 10.46
N SER A 343 -1.42 -24.68 11.38
CA SER A 343 -1.18 -24.55 12.82
C SER A 343 -0.20 -25.63 13.23
N LEU A 344 0.94 -25.25 13.80
CA LEU A 344 2.01 -26.16 14.21
C LEU A 344 2.28 -26.03 15.71
N ALA A 345 2.25 -27.15 16.43
CA ALA A 345 2.62 -27.21 17.85
C ALA A 345 3.33 -28.54 18.14
N LEU A 346 4.20 -28.56 19.16
CA LEU A 346 4.73 -29.84 19.65
C LEU A 346 3.57 -30.68 20.22
N ALA A 347 3.47 -31.93 19.76
CA ALA A 347 2.50 -32.88 20.24
C ALA A 347 2.89 -33.31 21.67
N PRO A 348 1.91 -33.44 22.59
CA PRO A 348 2.18 -33.99 23.91
C PRO A 348 2.64 -35.45 23.80
N ALA A 349 3.71 -35.79 24.53
CA ALA A 349 4.24 -37.14 24.59
C ALA A 349 3.15 -38.11 25.08
N GLY A 350 2.79 -39.12 24.27
CA GLY A 350 1.81 -40.15 24.63
C GLY A 350 0.39 -39.95 24.07
N ALA A 351 0.12 -38.89 23.31
CA ALA A 351 -1.10 -38.88 22.50
C ALA A 351 -0.95 -39.95 21.41
N GLY A 352 -1.68 -41.06 21.49
CA GLY A 352 -1.75 -42.08 20.43
C GLY A 352 -2.10 -41.46 19.08
N ALA A 353 -1.74 -42.11 17.98
CA ALA A 353 -2.06 -41.69 16.62
C ALA A 353 -3.59 -41.52 16.47
N ALA A 354 -4.09 -40.32 16.72
CA ALA A 354 -5.42 -39.95 16.27
C ALA A 354 -5.34 -39.95 14.75
N ASP A 355 -6.16 -40.81 14.16
CA ASP A 355 -6.23 -41.13 12.75
C ASP A 355 -6.08 -39.87 11.88
N ALA A 356 -5.38 -40.00 10.75
CA ALA A 356 -5.19 -38.93 9.78
C ALA A 356 -6.54 -38.61 9.10
N GLY A 357 -7.43 -37.97 9.85
CA GLY A 357 -8.80 -37.70 9.45
C GLY A 357 -8.82 -36.53 8.47
N ASP A 358 -9.20 -36.84 7.23
CA ASP A 358 -9.62 -35.84 6.26
C ASP A 358 -11.05 -35.41 6.59
N ARG A 359 -11.24 -34.15 7.00
CA ARG A 359 -12.57 -33.59 7.28
C ARG A 359 -12.87 -32.46 6.30
N SER A 360 -13.79 -32.73 5.38
CA SER A 360 -14.38 -31.74 4.48
C SER A 360 -15.77 -31.36 4.98
N THR A 361 -15.97 -30.12 5.45
CA THR A 361 -17.29 -29.60 5.77
C THR A 361 -17.97 -29.10 4.50
N ALA A 362 -18.77 -29.95 3.85
CA ALA A 362 -19.70 -29.53 2.81
C ALA A 362 -20.96 -28.92 3.45
N ALA A 363 -21.28 -27.67 3.13
CA ALA A 363 -22.55 -27.07 3.52
C ALA A 363 -23.70 -27.71 2.71
N PRO A 364 -24.86 -28.01 3.30
CA PRO A 364 -26.00 -28.54 2.56
C PRO A 364 -26.60 -27.45 1.65
N SER A 365 -26.91 -27.83 0.41
CA SER A 365 -27.65 -27.01 -0.55
C SER A 365 -29.11 -26.82 -0.10
N PRO A 366 -29.72 -25.63 -0.29
CA PRO A 366 -31.11 -25.41 0.11
C PRO A 366 -32.05 -26.14 -0.86
N SER A 367 -32.75 -27.15 -0.35
CA SER A 367 -33.86 -27.79 -1.04
C SER A 367 -35.08 -26.87 -1.05
N SER A 368 -35.58 -26.60 -2.24
CA SER A 368 -36.91 -26.05 -2.51
C SER A 368 -37.98 -26.84 -1.76
N ASN A 369 -38.82 -26.16 -0.99
CA ASN A 369 -40.19 -26.61 -0.75
C ASN A 369 -41.10 -25.40 -0.57
N ALA A 370 -41.98 -25.24 -1.56
CA ALA A 370 -43.21 -24.49 -1.43
C ALA A 370 -44.14 -25.23 -0.45
N ARG A 371 -44.80 -24.48 0.44
CA ARG A 371 -46.15 -24.80 0.95
C ARG A 371 -46.79 -23.56 1.57
N THR A 372 -48.09 -23.53 1.37
CA THR A 372 -49.08 -22.47 1.48
C THR A 372 -49.60 -22.21 2.90
N ALA A 373 -49.92 -20.94 3.15
CA ALA A 373 -51.02 -20.36 3.95
C ALA A 373 -51.43 -20.95 5.32
N SER A 374 -51.46 -20.10 6.35
CA SER A 374 -52.72 -19.70 7.02
C SER A 374 -52.50 -18.49 7.95
N ALA A 375 -53.58 -17.72 8.11
CA ALA A 375 -53.68 -16.45 8.81
C ALA A 375 -53.66 -16.58 10.34
N GLY A 376 -53.30 -15.48 11.00
CA GLY A 376 -53.49 -15.21 12.42
C GLY A 376 -53.18 -13.73 12.67
N GLU A 377 -54.23 -12.92 12.77
CA GLU A 377 -54.20 -11.54 13.25
C GLU A 377 -53.72 -11.49 14.70
N GLU A 378 -52.87 -10.51 15.04
CA GLU A 378 -52.99 -9.73 16.27
C GLU A 378 -52.18 -8.43 16.20
N ASP A 379 -52.75 -7.44 16.88
CA ASP A 379 -52.61 -5.99 16.76
C ASP A 379 -51.35 -5.42 17.45
N ALA A 380 -50.88 -4.25 16.97
CA ALA A 380 -50.51 -3.08 17.77
C ALA A 380 -49.35 -2.22 17.17
N SER A 381 -49.75 -1.00 16.83
CA SER A 381 -48.99 0.26 16.92
C SER A 381 -48.01 0.65 15.81
N ARG A 382 -48.48 1.64 15.05
CA ARG A 382 -47.91 2.33 13.91
C ARG A 382 -47.19 3.60 14.37
N ALA A 383 -45.91 3.72 14.05
CA ALA A 383 -45.20 5.00 13.96
C ALA A 383 -44.59 5.11 12.55
N THR A 384 -45.24 5.90 11.69
CA THR A 384 -44.79 6.19 10.32
C THR A 384 -43.93 7.45 10.34
N VAL A 385 -42.65 7.34 9.97
CA VAL A 385 -41.82 8.49 9.57
C VAL A 385 -41.81 8.55 8.04
N GLN A 386 -42.28 9.68 7.52
CA GLN A 386 -42.41 9.99 6.10
C GLN A 386 -41.05 10.40 5.51
N MET A 387 -40.62 9.76 4.42
CA MET A 387 -39.52 10.23 3.58
C MET A 387 -40.08 11.22 2.55
N PRO A 388 -39.45 12.39 2.31
CA PRO A 388 -39.92 13.32 1.29
C PRO A 388 -39.55 12.82 -0.12
N SER A 389 -40.53 12.91 -1.03
CA SER A 389 -40.37 12.66 -2.46
C SER A 389 -39.55 13.79 -3.12
N LEU A 390 -38.56 13.41 -3.94
CA LEU A 390 -37.81 14.33 -4.79
C LEU A 390 -38.60 14.61 -6.08
N SER A 391 -38.62 15.87 -6.52
CA SER A 391 -39.35 16.33 -7.72
C SER A 391 -38.76 15.81 -9.03
N GLU A 392 -39.63 15.62 -10.04
CA GLU A 392 -39.33 15.05 -11.36
C GLU A 392 -38.23 15.80 -12.15
N GLU A 393 -37.94 17.05 -11.82
CA GLU A 393 -36.89 17.83 -12.50
C GLU A 393 -35.47 17.31 -12.18
N ARG A 394 -35.24 16.72 -10.99
CA ARG A 394 -33.94 16.13 -10.64
C ARG A 394 -33.68 14.76 -11.26
N LEU A 395 -34.73 14.08 -11.77
CA LEU A 395 -34.62 12.81 -12.49
C LEU A 395 -34.23 12.99 -13.97
N ARG A 396 -34.40 14.20 -14.53
CA ARG A 396 -33.97 14.52 -15.90
C ARG A 396 -32.45 14.78 -15.99
N ASP A 397 -31.87 15.45 -14.99
CA ASP A 397 -30.44 15.77 -14.96
C ASP A 397 -29.54 14.53 -14.75
N LEU A 398 -30.03 13.53 -14.02
CA LEU A 398 -29.33 12.25 -13.84
C LEU A 398 -29.33 11.37 -15.11
N ARG A 399 -30.25 11.60 -16.05
CA ARG A 399 -30.34 10.86 -17.32
C ARG A 399 -29.39 11.42 -18.39
N LEU A 400 -29.07 12.72 -18.34
CA LEU A 400 -28.09 13.35 -19.25
C LEU A 400 -26.64 13.01 -18.90
N LEU A 401 -26.33 12.72 -17.63
CA LEU A 401 -24.98 12.33 -17.18
C LEU A 401 -24.59 10.88 -17.54
N VAL A 402 -25.55 10.02 -17.88
CA VAL A 402 -25.29 8.61 -18.25
C VAL A 402 -25.01 8.45 -19.76
N LEU A 403 -25.46 9.38 -20.60
CA LEU A 403 -25.24 9.31 -22.06
C LEU A 403 -23.91 9.90 -22.55
N MET A 404 -23.19 10.65 -21.72
CA MET A 404 -21.88 11.24 -22.07
C MET A 404 -20.67 10.35 -21.75
N ARG A 405 -20.88 9.11 -21.30
CA ARG A 405 -19.80 8.17 -20.92
C ARG A 405 -19.65 6.93 -21.80
N GLN A 406 -20.42 6.83 -22.89
CA GLN A 406 -20.28 5.76 -23.88
C GLN A 406 -19.96 6.35 -25.25
N GLY A 407 -18.69 6.63 -25.49
CA GLY A 407 -18.24 7.11 -26.80
C GLY A 407 -16.74 7.37 -26.82
N SER A 408 -15.93 6.32 -26.91
CA SER A 408 -14.70 6.27 -27.72
C SER A 408 -13.90 5.00 -27.39
N SER A 409 -14.04 3.97 -28.22
CA SER A 409 -12.93 3.09 -28.61
C SER A 409 -13.40 2.24 -29.80
N ARG A 410 -12.92 2.56 -31.01
CA ARG A 410 -12.97 1.68 -32.18
C ARG A 410 -11.52 1.33 -32.51
N GLU A 411 -11.14 0.09 -32.22
CA GLU A 411 -9.91 -0.52 -32.74
C GLU A 411 -10.16 -1.24 -34.07
N ALA A 412 -9.10 -1.29 -34.86
CA ALA A 412 -9.05 -1.65 -36.26
C ALA A 412 -9.13 -3.17 -36.51
N THR A 413 -9.80 -3.54 -37.61
CA THR A 413 -9.74 -4.90 -38.17
C THR A 413 -8.98 -4.85 -39.50
N VAL A 414 -7.93 -5.67 -39.54
CA VAL A 414 -7.03 -5.93 -40.67
C VAL A 414 -7.72 -6.77 -41.74
N LEU A 415 -7.59 -6.40 -43.02
CA LEU A 415 -7.80 -7.30 -44.16
C LEU A 415 -6.67 -7.14 -45.20
N ARG A 416 -6.10 -8.29 -45.57
CA ARG A 416 -5.15 -8.61 -46.67
C ARG A 416 -5.85 -8.41 -48.03
N THR A 417 -5.27 -7.91 -49.14
CA THR A 417 -4.26 -8.42 -50.13
C THR A 417 -4.48 -7.60 -51.44
N PRO A 418 -3.76 -7.74 -52.58
CA PRO A 418 -2.33 -7.97 -52.88
C PRO A 418 -1.73 -7.02 -53.99
N SER A 419 -0.40 -7.13 -54.19
CA SER A 419 0.42 -6.99 -55.45
C SER A 419 0.45 -5.69 -56.31
N ALA A 420 1.62 -4.99 -56.26
CA ALA A 420 2.57 -4.49 -57.30
C ALA A 420 2.11 -4.09 -58.74
N PRO A 421 2.87 -3.31 -59.57
CA PRO A 421 4.30 -2.94 -59.44
C PRO A 421 4.75 -1.49 -59.83
N ALA A 422 5.98 -1.18 -59.39
CA ALA A 422 7.10 -0.40 -60.00
C ALA A 422 6.88 0.87 -60.86
N SER A 423 7.62 1.95 -60.54
CA SER A 423 8.34 2.81 -61.50
C SER A 423 9.11 3.99 -60.83
N THR A 424 10.45 3.87 -60.85
CA THR A 424 11.46 4.85 -61.30
C THR A 424 11.55 6.31 -60.78
N ALA A 425 12.62 6.55 -59.99
CA ALA A 425 13.70 7.57 -60.14
C ALA A 425 13.48 9.09 -59.83
N PRO A 426 14.58 9.83 -59.45
CA PRO A 426 14.61 11.16 -58.77
C PRO A 426 15.06 12.29 -59.76
N PRO A 427 15.66 13.49 -59.42
CA PRO A 427 16.01 14.17 -58.15
C PRO A 427 15.83 15.74 -58.05
N GLN A 428 15.95 16.29 -56.82
CA GLN A 428 16.59 17.59 -56.42
C GLN A 428 15.93 18.96 -56.87
N PRO A 429 16.47 20.16 -56.51
CA PRO A 429 16.01 20.97 -55.35
C PRO A 429 15.78 22.48 -55.67
N SER A 430 15.12 23.29 -54.81
CA SER A 430 15.46 24.73 -54.69
C SER A 430 14.66 25.52 -53.63
N ARG A 431 15.43 26.21 -52.78
CA ARG A 431 15.37 27.62 -52.35
C ARG A 431 14.08 28.25 -51.77
N VAL A 432 14.25 28.74 -50.53
CA VAL A 432 14.12 30.14 -50.05
C VAL A 432 12.93 30.98 -50.54
N SER A 433 12.08 31.43 -49.60
CA SER A 433 11.80 32.86 -49.42
C SER A 433 11.02 33.17 -48.13
N ARG A 434 11.45 34.25 -47.47
CA ARG A 434 10.78 34.97 -46.38
C ARG A 434 9.56 35.76 -46.89
N SER A 435 8.53 35.85 -46.05
CA SER A 435 7.63 37.03 -45.85
C SER A 435 6.62 36.62 -44.77
N GLY A 436 6.39 37.31 -43.66
CA GLY A 436 6.31 38.76 -43.50
C GLY A 436 4.89 39.20 -43.86
N PHE A 437 3.94 39.09 -42.94
CA PHE A 437 2.59 39.66 -43.06
C PHE A 437 2.23 40.47 -41.81
N TRP A 438 1.98 41.75 -42.08
CA TRP A 438 1.33 42.75 -41.23
C TRP A 438 -0.19 42.74 -41.45
N TRP A 439 -0.92 43.58 -40.69
CA TRP A 439 -2.29 44.16 -40.83
C TRP A 439 -3.21 43.92 -39.59
N PRO A 440 -4.16 44.83 -39.24
CA PRO A 440 -3.94 45.92 -38.27
C PRO A 440 -5.10 46.21 -37.27
N TRP A 441 -4.92 47.28 -36.47
CA TRP A 441 -5.85 48.16 -35.72
C TRP A 441 -7.28 48.38 -36.29
N ALA A 442 -8.33 48.89 -35.62
CA ALA A 442 -8.66 49.33 -34.25
C ALA A 442 -10.16 49.78 -34.24
N VAL A 443 -10.87 49.73 -33.11
CA VAL A 443 -12.03 50.59 -32.71
C VAL A 443 -12.31 50.28 -31.21
N GLY A 444 -12.69 51.12 -30.26
CA GLY A 444 -13.03 52.53 -30.09
C GLY A 444 -13.49 52.69 -28.62
N LEU A 445 -13.21 53.85 -27.98
CA LEU A 445 -13.64 54.21 -26.61
C LEU A 445 -15.11 54.74 -26.61
N PRO A 446 -15.73 54.90 -25.42
CA PRO A 446 -15.77 56.27 -24.84
C PRO A 446 -15.51 56.33 -23.32
N ALA A 447 -15.23 57.56 -22.88
CA ALA A 447 -14.85 57.99 -21.53
C ALA A 447 -16.07 58.45 -20.71
N GLU A 448 -15.93 58.44 -19.38
CA GLU A 448 -16.68 59.28 -18.44
C GLU A 448 -15.78 59.72 -17.28
N GLU A 449 -16.11 60.88 -16.71
CA GLU A 449 -15.22 61.88 -16.13
C GLU A 449 -15.65 62.28 -14.69
N GLN A 450 -14.70 62.81 -13.89
CA GLN A 450 -14.81 63.57 -12.60
C GLN A 450 -15.10 62.79 -11.28
N GLN A 451 -14.50 63.09 -10.10
CA GLN A 451 -13.83 64.31 -9.61
C GLN A 451 -12.88 64.03 -8.40
N GLN A 452 -12.03 65.04 -8.10
CA GLN A 452 -10.97 65.24 -7.07
C GLN A 452 -11.28 64.78 -5.62
N ASP A 453 -10.32 64.41 -4.75
CA ASP A 453 -9.38 65.36 -4.09
C ASP A 453 -8.15 64.73 -3.37
N GLY A 454 -7.03 65.45 -3.43
CA GLY A 454 -5.95 65.65 -2.43
C GLY A 454 -5.14 64.50 -1.76
N GLY A 455 -3.83 64.41 -2.08
CA GLY A 455 -2.79 63.85 -1.18
C GLY A 455 -1.55 63.23 -1.86
N GLU A 456 -0.39 63.87 -1.69
CA GLU A 456 0.92 63.74 -2.39
C GLU A 456 1.77 62.44 -2.19
N PRO A 457 2.89 62.23 -2.92
CA PRO A 457 3.21 60.97 -3.62
C PRO A 457 4.35 60.13 -3.01
N LEU A 458 4.35 58.81 -3.26
CA LEU A 458 5.54 57.95 -3.11
C LEU A 458 5.66 56.91 -4.25
N SER A 459 6.74 57.06 -5.03
CA SER A 459 7.55 56.06 -5.78
C SER A 459 6.87 54.85 -6.48
N PRO A 460 6.92 54.74 -7.83
CA PRO A 460 6.26 53.67 -8.59
C PRO A 460 7.19 52.48 -8.84
N ARG A 461 6.95 51.32 -8.19
CA ARG A 461 7.34 50.00 -8.75
C ARG A 461 6.70 48.80 -8.05
N VAL A 462 5.39 48.82 -7.83
CA VAL A 462 4.59 47.60 -7.60
C VAL A 462 3.22 47.80 -8.24
N ARG A 463 2.96 47.09 -9.35
CA ARG A 463 1.65 46.56 -9.78
C ARG A 463 1.76 45.94 -11.19
N ARG A 464 1.84 44.61 -11.25
CA ARG A 464 1.16 43.75 -12.25
C ARG A 464 1.30 42.27 -11.84
N ILE A 465 0.32 41.81 -11.07
CA ILE A 465 -0.25 40.46 -11.09
C ILE A 465 -1.74 40.79 -11.32
N VAL A 466 -2.37 40.38 -12.42
CA VAL A 466 -3.09 39.12 -12.63
C VAL A 466 -3.36 39.00 -14.14
N SER A 467 -3.36 37.78 -14.66
CA SER A 467 -3.91 37.28 -15.95
C SER A 467 -2.86 36.73 -16.91
N PHE A 468 -2.49 35.46 -16.69
CA PHE A 468 -2.27 34.45 -17.73
C PHE A 468 -2.58 33.07 -17.15
#